data_AF-A0A315U4E4-F1
#
_entry.id   AF-A0A315U4E4-F1
#
_cell.length_a   1.000
_cell.length_b   1.000
_cell.length_c   1.000
_cell.angle_alpha   90.00
_cell.angle_beta   90.00
_cell.angle_gamma   90.00
#
_symmetry.space_group_name_H-M   'P 1'
#
loop_
_entity.id
_entity.type
_entity.pdbx_description
1 polymer ?
#
loop_
_entity_poly.entity_id
_entity_poly.type
_entity_poly.pdbx_seq_one_letter_code
_entity_poly.pdbx_strand_id
1 'polypeptide(L)'
;MLRVVVPIVILVVFVYGLVDLIRTDKRLTRGISKTAWIFVQILLPVVGAILWFLIGRPRATDTAPVAYSHPVAPDDDPDFLRNLEIRRRNQAEADRLKRLKDQLDAKERKLDAGNGDASRPESAGDAREPGDAGTQGTDEVK
;
A
#
# COMPACT_ATOMS: atom_id res chain seq x y z
N MET A 1 -24.53 -5.65 10.97
CA MET A 1 -25.83 -5.64 11.68
C MET A 1 -26.24 -7.03 12.16
N LEU A 2 -26.27 -8.06 11.30
CA LEU A 2 -26.75 -9.41 11.65
C LEU A 2 -26.07 -10.05 12.89
N ARG A 3 -24.78 -9.74 13.11
CA ARG A 3 -24.00 -10.20 14.27
C ARG A 3 -24.60 -9.80 15.63
N VAL A 4 -25.33 -8.69 15.70
CA VAL A 4 -25.97 -8.19 16.92
C VAL A 4 -27.44 -8.64 16.99
N VAL A 5 -28.08 -8.81 15.84
CA VAL A 5 -29.48 -9.27 15.75
C VAL A 5 -29.62 -10.69 16.31
N VAL A 6 -28.71 -11.60 15.96
CA VAL A 6 -28.75 -13.00 16.41
C VAL A 6 -28.75 -13.15 17.95
N PRO A 7 -27.79 -12.57 18.71
CA PRO A 7 -27.81 -12.69 20.17
C PRO A 7 -29.02 -12.01 20.81
N ILE A 8 -29.52 -10.91 20.24
CA ILE A 8 -30.74 -10.26 20.72
C ILE A 8 -31.95 -11.18 20.56
N VAL A 9 -32.13 -11.82 19.39
CA VAL A 9 -33.24 -12.76 19.17
C VAL A 9 -33.17 -13.93 20.15
N ILE A 10 -31.98 -14.49 20.37
CA ILE A 10 -31.76 -15.56 21.35
C ILE A 10 -32.16 -15.09 22.76
N LEU A 11 -31.73 -13.90 23.16
CA LEU A 11 -32.07 -13.31 24.46
C LEU A 11 -33.59 -13.11 24.62
N VAL A 12 -34.26 -12.57 23.59
CA VAL A 12 -35.72 -12.34 23.62
C VAL A 12 -36.48 -13.66 23.76
N VAL A 13 -36.11 -14.68 22.99
CA VAL A 13 -36.71 -16.03 23.09
C VAL A 13 -36.46 -16.63 24.48
N PHE A 14 -35.25 -16.45 25.02
CA PHE A 14 -34.90 -16.95 26.35
C PHE A 14 -35.75 -16.31 27.45
N VAL A 15 -35.87 -14.97 27.45
CA VAL A 15 -36.68 -14.24 28.42
C VAL A 15 -38.15 -14.58 28.26
N TYR A 16 -38.66 -14.64 27.04
CA TYR A 16 -40.05 -15.04 26.77
C TYR A 16 -40.34 -16.43 27.30
N GLY A 17 -39.49 -17.42 27.00
CA GLY A 17 -39.62 -18.79 27.50
C GLY A 17 -39.56 -18.85 29.03
N LEU A 18 -38.72 -18.04 29.67
CA LEU A 18 -38.66 -17.96 31.14
C LEU A 18 -39.94 -17.36 31.74
N VAL A 19 -40.47 -16.28 31.15
CA VAL A 19 -41.72 -15.65 31.59
C VAL A 19 -42.91 -16.59 31.37
N ASP A 20 -42.98 -17.25 30.23
CA ASP A 20 -44.01 -18.22 29.88
C ASP A 20 -43.99 -19.42 30.84
N LEU A 21 -42.80 -19.90 31.19
CA LEU A 21 -42.62 -20.97 32.17
C LEU A 21 -43.04 -20.55 33.58
N ILE A 22 -42.76 -19.31 33.99
CA ILE A 22 -43.21 -18.76 35.27
C ILE A 22 -44.74 -18.61 35.29
N ARG A 23 -45.35 -18.15 34.19
CA ARG A 23 -46.80 -17.96 34.06
C ARG A 23 -47.57 -19.27 33.90
N THR A 24 -46.94 -20.31 33.35
CA THR A 24 -47.59 -21.61 33.11
C THR A 24 -47.91 -22.32 34.43
N ASP A 25 -49.16 -22.75 34.57
CA ASP A 25 -49.67 -23.42 35.76
C ASP A 25 -49.15 -24.86 35.87
N LYS A 26 -48.87 -25.31 37.11
CA LYS A 26 -48.23 -26.60 37.44
C LYS A 26 -49.07 -27.80 36.98
N ARG A 27 -50.37 -27.60 36.73
CA ARG A 27 -51.32 -28.62 36.24
C ARG A 27 -51.19 -28.92 34.74
N LEU A 28 -50.58 -28.04 33.95
CA LEU A 28 -50.42 -28.21 32.50
C LEU A 28 -49.11 -28.91 32.12
N THR A 29 -48.12 -28.93 33.03
CA THR A 29 -46.87 -29.68 32.87
C THR A 29 -47.09 -31.16 33.20
N ARG A 30 -47.78 -31.85 32.29
CA ARG A 30 -48.17 -33.26 32.41
C ARG A 30 -46.96 -34.14 32.03
N GLY A 31 -46.03 -34.30 32.97
CA GLY A 31 -44.93 -35.26 32.85
C GLY A 31 -43.60 -34.87 33.49
N ILE A 32 -43.32 -33.57 33.65
CA ILE A 32 -42.06 -33.06 34.25
C ILE A 32 -42.40 -31.91 35.20
N SER A 33 -41.79 -31.88 36.39
CA SER A 33 -42.06 -30.82 37.37
C SER A 33 -41.67 -29.45 36.80
N LYS A 34 -42.45 -28.40 37.13
CA LYS A 34 -42.15 -27.01 36.73
C LYS A 34 -40.70 -26.61 37.05
N THR A 35 -40.19 -27.09 38.17
CA THR A 35 -38.81 -26.85 38.61
C THR A 35 -37.79 -27.49 37.66
N ALA A 36 -38.03 -28.71 37.17
CA ALA A 36 -37.13 -29.37 36.23
C ALA A 36 -37.03 -28.62 34.89
N TRP A 37 -38.12 -28.04 34.39
CA TRP A 37 -38.06 -27.18 33.20
C TRP A 37 -37.26 -25.90 33.41
N ILE A 38 -37.35 -25.29 34.61
CA ILE A 38 -36.53 -24.11 34.95
C ILE A 38 -35.05 -24.50 34.94
N PHE A 39 -34.72 -25.67 35.51
CA PHE A 39 -33.36 -26.18 35.47
C PHE A 39 -32.90 -26.43 34.04
N VAL A 40 -33.70 -27.03 33.16
CA VAL A 40 -33.33 -27.22 31.75
C VAL A 40 -33.04 -25.88 31.07
N GLN A 41 -33.91 -24.87 31.27
CA GLN A 41 -33.75 -23.55 30.66
C GLN A 41 -32.46 -22.85 31.11
N ILE A 42 -32.05 -23.00 32.37
CA ILE A 42 -30.83 -22.37 32.91
C ILE A 42 -29.59 -23.22 32.64
N LEU A 43 -29.71 -24.55 32.74
CA LEU A 43 -28.58 -25.46 32.62
C LEU A 43 -28.09 -25.54 31.18
N LEU A 44 -28.97 -25.47 30.19
CA LEU A 44 -28.59 -25.54 28.78
C LEU A 44 -27.61 -24.42 28.34
N PRO A 45 -27.86 -23.12 28.62
CA PRO A 45 -26.88 -22.07 28.31
C PRO A 45 -25.63 -22.17 29.18
N VAL A 46 -25.74 -22.58 30.45
CA VAL A 46 -24.59 -22.77 31.34
C VAL A 46 -23.67 -23.88 30.84
N VAL A 47 -24.22 -25.03 30.47
CA VAL A 47 -23.48 -26.16 29.88
C VAL A 47 -22.86 -25.74 28.55
N GLY A 48 -23.60 -25.01 27.71
CA GLY A 48 -23.03 -24.45 26.47
C GLY A 48 -21.83 -23.54 26.72
N ALA A 49 -21.91 -22.66 27.72
CA ALA A 49 -20.81 -21.77 28.11
C ALA A 49 -19.62 -22.55 28.70
N ILE A 50 -19.86 -23.55 29.56
CA ILE A 50 -18.81 -24.42 30.12
C ILE A 50 -18.11 -25.18 29.00
N LEU A 51 -18.88 -25.81 28.10
CA LEU A 51 -18.35 -26.59 26.99
C LEU A 51 -17.55 -25.69 26.04
N TRP A 52 -18.03 -24.47 25.77
CA TRP A 52 -17.26 -23.46 25.05
C TRP A 52 -15.95 -23.13 25.79
N PHE A 53 -15.98 -22.91 27.10
CA PHE A 53 -14.76 -22.57 27.84
C PHE A 53 -13.74 -23.71 27.86
N LEU A 54 -14.20 -24.96 27.86
CA LEU A 54 -13.36 -26.17 27.86
C LEU A 54 -12.81 -26.51 26.47
N ILE A 55 -13.63 -26.44 25.42
CA ILE A 55 -13.30 -26.92 24.06
C ILE A 55 -13.16 -25.76 23.08
N GLY A 56 -14.08 -24.81 23.13
CA GLY A 56 -14.23 -23.73 22.17
C GLY A 56 -13.33 -22.52 22.42
N ARG A 57 -12.79 -22.34 23.63
CA ARG A 57 -11.82 -21.29 23.93
C ARG A 57 -10.61 -21.53 23.05
N PRO A 58 -10.37 -20.67 22.03
CA PRO A 58 -9.15 -20.75 21.26
C PRO A 58 -8.02 -20.58 22.28
N ARG A 59 -7.23 -21.63 22.48
CA ARG A 59 -5.94 -21.50 23.15
C ARG A 59 -5.22 -20.48 22.29
N ALA A 60 -4.88 -19.33 22.86
CA ALA A 60 -4.18 -18.27 22.17
C ALA A 60 -2.78 -18.75 21.79
N THR A 61 -2.68 -19.67 20.83
CA THR A 61 -1.43 -19.99 20.16
C THR A 61 -1.17 -18.98 19.05
N ASP A 62 -2.21 -18.32 18.55
CA ASP A 62 -2.06 -17.19 17.65
C ASP A 62 -2.71 -15.96 18.26
N THR A 63 -2.07 -15.45 19.32
CA THR A 63 -2.02 -13.99 19.43
C THR A 63 -1.29 -13.55 18.18
N ALA A 64 -2.02 -13.35 17.07
CA ALA A 64 -1.47 -12.60 15.96
C ALA A 64 -0.93 -11.33 16.61
N PRO A 65 0.39 -11.09 16.56
CA PRO A 65 0.94 -9.93 17.19
C PRO A 65 0.14 -8.77 16.62
N VAL A 66 -0.48 -7.99 17.49
CA VAL A 66 -0.95 -6.67 17.10
C VAL A 66 0.35 -5.99 16.67
N ALA A 67 0.66 -6.07 15.38
CA ALA A 67 1.74 -5.35 14.78
C ALA A 67 1.31 -3.90 14.90
N TYR A 68 1.60 -3.31 16.06
CA TYR A 68 1.84 -1.89 16.12
C TYR A 68 2.86 -1.66 15.02
N SER A 69 2.39 -1.12 13.91
CA SER A 69 3.23 -0.48 12.92
C SER A 69 3.86 0.68 13.67
N HIS A 70 4.96 0.39 14.39
CA HIS A 70 5.89 1.42 14.77
C HIS A 70 6.34 2.05 13.46
N PRO A 71 6.31 3.39 13.35
CA PRO A 71 6.96 4.06 12.23
C PRO A 71 8.40 3.57 12.19
N VAL A 72 8.72 2.74 11.20
CA VAL A 72 10.08 2.25 10.99
C VAL A 72 10.87 3.48 10.57
N ALA A 73 11.93 3.78 11.31
CA ALA A 73 12.82 4.87 10.93
C ALA A 73 13.33 4.57 9.50
N PRO A 74 13.49 5.58 8.63
CA PRO A 74 13.94 5.36 7.25
C PRO A 74 15.24 4.54 7.14
N ASP A 75 16.08 4.55 8.17
CA ASP A 75 17.34 3.81 8.23
C ASP A 75 17.17 2.29 8.43
N ASP A 76 16.02 1.82 8.94
CA ASP A 76 15.73 0.41 9.25
C ASP A 76 14.68 -0.21 8.29
N ASP A 77 14.21 0.54 7.29
CA ASP A 77 13.26 0.04 6.29
C ASP A 77 13.99 -0.61 5.10
N PRO A 78 13.89 -1.95 4.92
CA PRO A 78 14.56 -2.63 3.81
C PRO A 78 14.10 -2.14 2.44
N ASP A 79 12.86 -1.67 2.31
CA ASP A 79 12.36 -1.11 1.06
C ASP A 79 12.97 0.26 0.74
N PHE A 80 13.19 1.09 1.76
CA PHE A 80 13.85 2.39 1.61
C PHE A 80 15.31 2.25 1.18
N LEU A 81 16.07 1.36 1.85
CA LEU A 81 17.46 1.08 1.52
C LEU A 81 17.60 0.49 0.11
N ARG A 82 16.70 -0.44 -0.26
CA ARG A 82 16.64 -1.01 -1.62
C ARG A 82 16.40 0.08 -2.67
N ASN A 83 15.48 1.01 -2.40
CA ASN A 83 15.19 2.10 -3.33
C ASN A 83 16.37 3.08 -3.46
N LEU A 84 17.10 3.35 -2.37
CA LEU A 84 18.33 4.16 -2.42
C LEU A 84 19.41 3.52 -3.28
N GLU A 85 19.65 2.22 -3.13
CA GLU A 85 20.64 1.49 -3.93
C GLU A 85 20.27 1.50 -5.42
N ILE A 86 18.99 1.28 -5.75
CA ILE A 86 18.49 1.38 -7.13
C ILE A 86 18.74 2.78 -7.70
N ARG A 87 18.43 3.84 -6.95
CA ARG A 87 18.67 5.22 -7.40
C ARG A 87 20.14 5.51 -7.62
N ARG A 88 21.02 5.05 -6.73
CA ARG A 88 22.48 5.20 -6.87
C ARG A 88 23.01 4.51 -8.12
N ARG A 89 22.56 3.27 -8.38
CA ARG A 89 22.93 2.52 -9.58
C ARG A 89 22.51 3.25 -10.86
N ASN A 90 21.26 3.72 -10.91
CA ASN A 90 20.72 4.43 -12.08
C ASN A 90 21.50 5.72 -12.37
N GLN A 91 21.91 6.46 -11.32
CA GLN A 91 22.76 7.65 -11.48
C GLN A 91 24.13 7.30 -12.05
N ALA A 92 24.78 6.26 -11.53
CA ALA A 92 26.08 5.82 -12.02
C ALA A 92 26.03 5.35 -13.50
N GLU A 93 24.94 4.71 -13.90
CA GLU A 93 24.71 4.33 -15.30
C GLU A 93 24.50 5.55 -16.19
N ALA A 94 23.70 6.53 -15.75
CA ALA A 94 23.47 7.78 -16.48
C ALA A 94 24.78 8.56 -16.72
N ASP A 95 25.65 8.63 -15.70
CA ASP A 95 26.96 9.29 -15.83
C ASP A 95 27.88 8.55 -16.83
N ARG A 96 27.86 7.22 -16.82
CA ARG A 96 28.61 6.39 -17.78
C ARG A 96 28.11 6.61 -19.20
N LEU A 97 26.79 6.59 -19.39
CA LEU A 97 26.14 6.86 -20.67
C LEU A 97 26.51 8.24 -21.21
N LYS A 98 26.50 9.27 -20.35
CA LYS A 98 26.90 10.63 -20.72
C LYS A 98 28.36 10.69 -21.18
N ARG A 99 29.29 10.08 -20.41
CA ARG A 99 30.72 10.02 -20.77
C ARG A 99 30.97 9.29 -22.10
N LEU A 100 30.18 8.28 -22.42
CA LEU A 100 30.27 7.57 -23.69
C LEU A 100 29.76 8.46 -24.84
N LYS A 101 28.62 9.12 -24.65
CA LYS A 101 28.08 10.08 -25.63
C LYS A 101 29.07 11.19 -25.94
N ASP A 102 29.64 11.82 -24.91
CA ASP A 102 30.63 12.90 -25.09
C ASP A 102 31.86 12.44 -25.90
N GLN A 103 32.28 11.19 -25.71
CA GLN A 103 33.38 10.60 -26.49
C GLN A 103 33.01 10.31 -27.95
N LEU A 104 31.78 9.87 -28.21
CA LEU A 104 31.28 9.68 -29.57
C LEU A 104 31.17 11.02 -30.29
N ASP A 105 30.55 12.02 -29.68
CA ASP A 105 30.39 13.37 -30.25
C ASP A 105 31.77 14.00 -30.54
N ALA A 106 32.76 13.81 -29.66
CA ALA A 106 34.12 14.28 -29.88
C ALA A 106 34.84 13.53 -31.03
N LYS A 107 34.56 12.24 -31.23
CA LYS A 107 35.07 11.47 -32.37
C LYS A 107 34.40 11.88 -33.67
N GLU A 108 33.09 12.08 -33.68
CA GLU A 108 32.32 12.54 -34.85
C GLU A 108 32.85 13.89 -35.35
N ARG A 109 33.02 14.87 -34.45
CA ARG A 109 33.62 16.18 -34.80
C ARG A 109 35.01 16.06 -35.42
N LYS A 110 35.83 15.10 -34.94
CA LYS A 110 37.16 14.85 -35.51
C LYS A 110 37.08 14.20 -36.89
N LEU A 111 36.13 13.29 -37.12
CA LEU A 111 35.90 12.65 -38.41
C LEU A 111 35.36 13.67 -39.43
N ASP A 112 34.39 14.51 -39.05
CA ASP A 112 33.84 15.57 -39.90
C ASP A 112 34.89 16.59 -40.32
N ALA A 113 35.75 17.02 -39.38
CA ALA A 113 36.85 17.92 -39.68
C ALA A 113 37.88 17.30 -40.65
N GLY A 114 38.09 15.98 -40.59
CA GLY A 114 38.96 15.25 -41.53
C GLY A 114 38.32 15.01 -42.90
N ASN A 115 36.99 14.86 -42.97
CA ASN A 115 36.26 14.63 -44.22
C ASN A 115 35.97 15.93 -45.00
N GLY A 116 35.89 17.08 -44.32
CA GLY A 116 35.71 18.39 -44.92
C GLY A 116 36.90 18.86 -45.78
N ASP A 117 38.10 18.31 -45.56
CA ASP A 117 39.29 18.57 -46.38
C ASP A 117 39.29 17.75 -47.69
N ALA A 118 38.59 16.61 -47.71
CA ALA A 118 38.53 15.71 -48.88
C ALA A 118 37.42 16.05 -49.88
N SER A 119 36.48 16.96 -49.55
CA SER A 119 35.21 17.13 -50.29
C SER A 119 34.86 18.59 -50.64
N ARG A 120 35.81 19.40 -51.12
CA ARG A 120 35.50 20.71 -51.74
C ARG A 120 35.74 20.67 -53.26
N PRO A 121 34.72 20.43 -54.09
CA PRO A 121 34.82 20.69 -55.52
C PRO A 121 34.69 22.19 -55.79
N GLU A 122 35.52 22.67 -56.69
CA GLU A 122 35.62 24.06 -57.13
C GLU A 122 34.38 24.47 -57.93
N SER A 123 33.78 25.63 -57.60
CA SER A 123 32.95 26.34 -58.56
C SER A 123 32.97 27.85 -58.31
N ALA A 124 33.72 28.50 -59.20
CA ALA A 124 33.55 29.81 -59.82
C ALA A 124 32.62 30.86 -59.17
N GLY A 125 33.18 32.07 -59.05
CA GLY A 125 32.65 33.18 -59.84
C GLY A 125 31.85 34.26 -59.12
N ASP A 126 32.53 35.39 -58.94
CA ASP A 126 32.06 36.73 -59.31
C ASP A 126 31.47 37.68 -58.25
N ALA A 127 32.02 38.90 -58.32
CA ALA A 127 31.47 40.23 -58.09
C ALA A 127 31.14 40.76 -56.66
N ARG A 128 31.93 41.81 -56.36
CA ARG A 128 31.56 43.15 -55.82
C ARG A 128 31.64 43.40 -54.30
N GLU A 129 32.74 44.07 -53.94
CA GLU A 129 32.88 45.12 -52.91
C GLU A 129 31.81 46.24 -53.00
N PRO A 130 31.77 47.23 -52.09
CA PRO A 130 32.09 47.26 -50.64
C PRO A 130 31.09 48.10 -49.80
N GLY A 131 31.24 48.09 -48.46
CA GLY A 131 30.87 49.21 -47.58
C GLY A 131 29.45 49.22 -47.00
N ASP A 132 29.32 49.29 -45.67
CA ASP A 132 29.03 50.54 -44.94
C ASP A 132 28.82 50.23 -43.45
N ALA A 133 29.10 51.27 -42.66
CA ALA A 133 29.05 51.50 -41.24
C ALA A 133 27.90 50.87 -40.42
N GLY A 134 28.11 50.82 -39.10
CA GLY A 134 26.99 50.68 -38.18
C GLY A 134 27.32 50.27 -36.76
N THR A 135 28.06 51.11 -36.04
CA THR A 135 28.00 51.20 -34.57
C THR A 135 26.57 51.21 -34.05
N GLN A 136 26.35 50.55 -32.91
CA GLN A 136 25.41 50.85 -31.80
C GLN A 136 24.91 49.51 -31.24
N GLY A 137 24.72 49.30 -29.95
CA GLY A 137 24.62 50.23 -28.84
C GLY A 137 24.01 49.38 -27.73
N THR A 138 24.59 49.48 -26.56
CA THR A 138 24.07 48.93 -25.31
C THR A 138 22.70 49.54 -25.00
N ASP A 139 21.71 48.70 -24.72
CA ASP A 139 20.48 48.98 -23.97
C ASP A 139 20.03 47.63 -23.39
N GLU A 140 19.58 47.45 -22.15
CA GLU A 140 19.14 48.38 -21.12
C GLU A 140 19.21 47.64 -19.76
N VAL A 141 19.38 48.41 -18.69
CA VAL A 141 19.23 47.98 -17.29
C VAL A 141 18.02 48.69 -16.71
N LYS A 142 17.13 47.90 -16.09
CA LYS A 142 16.09 48.26 -15.10
C LYS A 142 14.70 48.67 -15.61
#